data_AF-A0A8S3RTH6-F1
#
_entry.id   AF-A0A8S3RTH6-F1
#
_cell.length_a   1.000
_cell.length_b   1.000
_cell.length_c   1.000
_cell.angle_alpha   90.00
_cell.angle_beta   90.00
_cell.angle_gamma   90.00
#
_symmetry.space_group_name_H-M   'P 1'
#
loop_
_entity.id
_entity.type
_entity.pdbx_description
1 polymer ?
#
loop_
_entity_poly.entity_id
_entity_poly.type
_entity_poly.pdbx_seq_one_letter_code
_entity_poly.pdbx_strand_id
1 'polypeptide(L)'
;MMLCMENIIPKTTRNIRKHHKPCWWNKTAEEKKHLLNKCQREFKLKNTPTNLTKLMEAESSFTDAKDEAVDEWSALLCTQLNGSKNLKEKWSNFKKLTKKNENNLVLPFLDSNGNILFEEEDKEKILEDTFFKGNHLNANNFDNDFYTEIMEKYINITLSEEVEEEGYMNEEISRDELEGSIAKLKKTLHQDQTIFLQN
;
A
#
# COMPACT_ATOMS: atom_id res chain seq x y z
N MET A 1 24.83 -28.49 1.16
CA MET A 1 23.47 -28.46 0.59
C MET A 1 23.27 -27.11 -0.10
N MET A 2 23.56 -27.06 -1.40
CA MET A 2 23.17 -25.98 -2.33
C MET A 2 21.82 -26.39 -2.94
N LEU A 3 20.73 -25.71 -2.59
CA LEU A 3 19.42 -25.93 -3.22
C LEU A 3 18.71 -24.59 -3.42
N CYS A 4 19.28 -23.71 -4.25
CA CYS A 4 18.59 -22.54 -4.81
C CYS A 4 19.04 -22.15 -6.23
N MET A 5 19.83 -22.96 -6.94
CA MET A 5 20.49 -22.52 -8.19
C MET A 5 19.83 -22.91 -9.51
N GLU A 6 18.63 -23.50 -9.50
CA GLU A 6 17.94 -23.80 -10.76
C GLU A 6 16.55 -23.16 -10.80
N ASN A 7 16.43 -22.10 -11.61
CA ASN A 7 15.23 -21.35 -11.99
C ASN A 7 14.74 -20.24 -11.02
N ILE A 8 15.46 -19.12 -10.96
CA ILE A 8 15.07 -17.89 -10.23
C ILE A 8 14.44 -16.86 -11.19
N ILE A 9 13.58 -17.31 -12.10
CA ILE A 9 12.52 -16.45 -12.61
C ILE A 9 11.24 -17.15 -12.16
N PRO A 10 10.47 -16.59 -11.21
CA PRO A 10 9.26 -17.23 -10.75
C PRO A 10 8.32 -17.39 -11.95
N LYS A 11 8.15 -18.62 -12.41
CA LYS A 11 7.05 -18.97 -13.33
C LYS A 11 5.78 -18.65 -12.55
N THR A 12 5.02 -17.68 -13.05
CA THR A 12 3.74 -17.22 -12.49
C THR A 12 2.67 -18.29 -12.64
N THR A 13 2.82 -19.45 -11.99
CA THR A 13 1.79 -20.47 -11.75
C THR A 13 2.45 -21.66 -11.04
N ARG A 14 2.46 -21.64 -9.71
CA ARG A 14 2.39 -22.85 -8.85
C ARG A 14 2.35 -22.40 -7.39
N ASN A 15 1.38 -22.94 -6.64
CA ASN A 15 1.16 -22.76 -5.21
C ASN A 15 2.45 -22.42 -4.42
N ILE A 16 2.66 -21.13 -4.15
CA ILE A 16 3.69 -20.65 -3.24
C ILE A 16 3.21 -21.06 -1.85
N ARG A 17 3.94 -21.96 -1.17
CA ARG A 17 3.64 -22.28 0.22
C ARG A 17 3.78 -20.99 1.04
N LYS A 18 2.89 -20.76 2.02
CA LYS A 18 2.81 -19.52 2.83
C LYS A 18 4.11 -19.10 3.56
N HIS A 19 5.20 -19.87 3.50
CA HIS A 19 6.41 -19.70 4.33
C HIS A 19 7.74 -19.79 3.59
N HIS A 20 7.82 -19.47 2.30
CA HIS A 20 9.12 -19.41 1.64
C HIS A 20 9.92 -18.20 2.14
N LYS A 21 11.17 -18.44 2.54
CA LYS A 21 12.13 -17.37 2.85
C LYS A 21 12.28 -16.45 1.63
N PRO A 22 12.51 -15.14 1.83
CA PRO A 22 12.74 -14.21 0.72
C PRO A 22 13.89 -14.66 -0.18
N CYS A 23 13.85 -14.24 -1.45
CA CYS A 23 14.86 -14.62 -2.45
C CYS A 23 16.27 -14.06 -2.16
N TRP A 24 16.36 -12.99 -1.37
CA TRP A 24 17.62 -12.41 -0.87
C TRP A 24 18.16 -13.11 0.39
N TRP A 25 17.44 -14.09 0.95
CA TRP A 25 17.82 -14.74 2.19
C TRP A 25 19.08 -15.62 2.01
N ASN A 26 20.20 -15.20 2.59
CA ASN A 26 21.47 -15.92 2.56
C ASN A 26 21.85 -16.48 3.96
N LYS A 27 22.94 -17.26 4.03
CA LYS A 27 23.40 -17.87 5.29
C LYS A 27 23.79 -16.83 6.34
N THR A 28 24.43 -15.74 5.91
CA THR A 28 24.87 -14.65 6.80
C THR A 28 23.68 -13.99 7.48
N ALA A 29 22.64 -13.61 6.72
CA ALA A 29 21.41 -13.04 7.26
C ALA A 29 20.68 -14.03 8.18
N GLU A 30 20.73 -15.33 7.88
CA GLU A 30 20.16 -16.38 8.74
C GLU A 30 20.86 -16.47 10.10
N GLU A 31 22.19 -16.53 10.11
CA GLU A 31 22.99 -16.56 11.34
C GLU A 31 22.75 -15.33 12.21
N LYS A 32 22.75 -14.14 11.61
CA LYS A 32 22.46 -12.88 12.29
C LYS A 32 21.02 -12.83 12.83
N LYS A 33 20.04 -13.37 12.08
CA LYS A 33 18.66 -13.49 12.57
C LYS A 33 18.54 -14.44 13.77
N HIS A 34 19.27 -15.56 13.76
CA HIS A 34 19.31 -16.47 14.89
C HIS A 34 19.91 -15.81 16.13
N LEU A 35 20.99 -15.05 15.97
CA LEU A 35 21.60 -14.27 17.04
C LEU A 35 20.62 -13.24 17.62
N LEU A 36 19.94 -12.48 16.77
CA LEU A 36 18.91 -11.52 17.19
C LEU A 36 17.80 -12.21 18.01
N ASN A 37 17.25 -13.32 17.52
CA ASN A 37 16.21 -14.06 18.22
C ASN A 37 16.70 -14.59 19.58
N LYS A 38 17.98 -14.97 19.70
CA LYS A 38 18.59 -15.38 20.96
C LYS A 38 18.66 -14.20 21.94
N CYS A 39 19.19 -13.06 21.52
CA CYS A 39 19.27 -11.85 22.34
C CYS A 39 17.88 -11.34 22.78
N GLN A 40 16.88 -11.42 21.90
CA GLN A 40 15.49 -11.08 22.24
C GLN A 40 14.92 -11.97 23.36
N ARG A 41 15.21 -13.28 23.31
CA ARG A 41 14.80 -14.23 24.37
C ARG A 41 15.51 -13.92 25.69
N GLU A 42 16.81 -13.65 25.64
CA GLU A 42 17.61 -13.31 26.82
C GLU A 42 17.13 -12.01 27.48
N PHE A 43 16.84 -10.98 26.68
CA PHE A 43 16.31 -9.70 27.17
C PHE A 43 14.90 -9.85 27.78
N LYS A 44 14.01 -10.63 27.15
CA LYS A 44 12.69 -10.96 27.71
C LYS A 44 12.79 -11.71 29.04
N LEU A 45 13.77 -12.60 29.18
CA LEU A 45 14.01 -13.35 30.42
C LEU A 45 14.58 -12.45 31.52
N LYS A 46 15.53 -11.58 31.18
CA LYS A 46 16.22 -10.68 32.11
C LYS A 46 16.46 -9.33 31.43
N ASN A 47 15.65 -8.36 31.78
CA ASN A 47 15.78 -6.98 31.31
C ASN A 47 16.88 -6.27 32.10
N THR A 48 18.12 -6.39 31.63
CA THR A 48 19.29 -5.68 32.19
C THR A 48 19.88 -4.74 31.13
N PRO A 49 20.56 -3.66 31.52
CA PRO A 49 21.21 -2.74 30.58
C PRO A 49 22.18 -3.46 29.63
N THR A 50 22.93 -4.44 30.13
CA THR A 50 23.85 -5.25 29.31
C THR A 50 23.12 -6.12 28.28
N ASN A 51 21.93 -6.62 28.60
CA ASN A 51 21.14 -7.39 27.64
C ASN A 51 20.47 -6.48 26.61
N LEU A 52 20.12 -5.24 27.00
CA LEU A 52 19.61 -4.23 26.09
C LEU A 52 20.68 -3.86 25.04
N THR A 53 21.92 -3.59 25.47
CA THR A 53 23.00 -3.25 24.52
C THR A 53 23.26 -4.38 23.53
N LYS A 54 23.32 -5.63 24.02
CA LYS A 54 23.46 -6.81 23.14
C LYS A 54 22.31 -6.98 22.15
N LEU A 55 21.08 -6.67 22.57
CA LEU A 55 19.93 -6.69 21.68
C LEU A 55 20.06 -5.64 20.58
N MET A 56 20.42 -4.40 20.94
CA MET A 56 20.62 -3.31 19.98
C MET A 56 21.75 -3.61 18.98
N GLU A 57 22.87 -4.16 19.46
CA GLU A 57 23.98 -4.60 18.60
C GLU A 57 23.54 -5.70 17.62
N ALA A 58 22.77 -6.68 18.10
CA ALA A 58 22.25 -7.76 17.26
C ALA A 58 21.20 -7.26 16.24
N GLU A 59 20.38 -6.26 16.60
CA GLU A 59 19.44 -5.61 15.69
C GLU A 59 20.15 -4.83 14.58
N SER A 60 21.15 -4.03 14.93
CA SER A 60 21.99 -3.33 13.96
C SER A 60 22.66 -4.34 13.02
N SER A 61 23.34 -5.34 13.58
CA SER A 61 24.08 -6.32 12.78
C SER A 61 23.19 -7.16 11.87
N PHE A 62 21.94 -7.44 12.26
CA PHE A 62 20.97 -8.10 11.38
C PHE A 62 20.47 -7.17 10.27
N THR A 63 20.26 -5.90 10.58
CA THR A 63 19.82 -4.90 9.59
C THR A 63 20.89 -4.72 8.51
N ASP A 64 22.15 -4.54 8.90
CA ASP A 64 23.28 -4.41 7.99
C ASP A 64 23.41 -5.64 7.08
N ALA A 65 23.36 -6.85 7.66
CA ALA A 65 23.44 -8.10 6.90
C ALA A 65 22.25 -8.32 5.96
N LYS A 66 21.07 -7.81 6.33
CA LYS A 66 19.86 -7.88 5.50
C LYS A 66 19.97 -6.91 4.32
N ASP A 67 20.45 -5.69 4.54
CA ASP A 67 20.64 -4.70 3.47
C ASP A 67 21.74 -5.16 2.49
N GLU A 68 22.87 -5.65 3.00
CA GLU A 68 23.93 -6.25 2.17
C GLU A 68 23.42 -7.43 1.33
N ALA A 69 22.64 -8.34 1.92
CA ALA A 69 22.07 -9.47 1.19
C ALA A 69 21.08 -9.05 0.09
N VAL A 70 20.35 -7.95 0.31
CA VAL A 70 19.44 -7.37 -0.70
C VAL A 70 20.24 -6.74 -1.83
N ASP A 71 21.31 -6.03 -1.52
CA ASP A 71 22.19 -5.41 -2.52
C ASP A 71 22.90 -6.45 -3.37
N GLU A 72 23.47 -7.48 -2.74
CA GLU A 72 24.08 -8.62 -3.43
C GLU A 72 23.10 -9.32 -4.36
N TRP A 73 21.89 -9.58 -3.87
CA TRP A 73 20.84 -10.22 -4.67
C TRP A 73 20.40 -9.34 -5.84
N SER A 74 20.27 -8.02 -5.62
CA SER A 74 19.91 -7.06 -6.66
C SER A 74 21.01 -6.94 -7.71
N ALA A 75 22.27 -6.90 -7.31
CA ALA A 75 23.42 -6.90 -8.22
C ALA A 75 23.49 -8.19 -9.04
N LEU A 76 23.26 -9.36 -8.42
CA LEU A 76 23.18 -10.64 -9.10
C LEU A 76 22.03 -10.65 -10.13
N LEU A 77 20.86 -10.12 -9.75
CA LEU A 77 19.72 -10.04 -10.67
C LEU A 77 20.04 -9.12 -11.85
N CYS A 78 20.64 -7.95 -11.60
CA CYS A 78 21.06 -7.02 -12.64
C CYS A 78 22.09 -7.63 -13.60
N THR A 79 23.09 -8.35 -13.08
CA THR A 79 24.10 -9.03 -13.91
C THR A 79 23.49 -10.16 -14.73
N GLN A 80 22.58 -10.94 -14.17
CA GLN A 80 21.86 -11.99 -14.91
C GLN A 80 20.94 -11.42 -15.99
N LEU A 81 20.23 -10.33 -15.67
CA LEU A 81 19.41 -9.62 -16.64
C LEU A 81 20.30 -9.12 -17.77
N ASN A 82 21.39 -8.42 -17.47
CA ASN A 82 22.32 -7.88 -18.46
C ASN A 82 23.08 -8.97 -19.25
N GLY A 83 23.34 -10.14 -18.64
CA GLY A 83 24.00 -11.29 -19.29
C GLY A 83 23.08 -12.20 -20.09
N SER A 84 21.76 -11.95 -20.08
CA SER A 84 20.77 -12.73 -20.83
C SER A 84 21.06 -12.64 -22.34
N LYS A 85 21.24 -13.79 -23.00
CA LYS A 85 21.44 -13.89 -24.47
C LYS A 85 20.38 -13.15 -25.29
N ASN A 86 19.18 -12.98 -24.74
CA ASN A 86 18.04 -12.31 -25.39
C ASN A 86 17.80 -10.90 -24.84
N LEU A 87 18.78 -10.26 -24.19
CA LEU A 87 18.63 -8.91 -23.62
C LEU A 87 18.17 -7.91 -24.69
N LYS A 88 18.71 -8.01 -25.91
CA LYS A 88 18.36 -7.15 -27.05
C LYS A 88 16.89 -7.34 -27.48
N GLU A 89 16.39 -8.58 -27.50
CA GLU A 89 14.99 -8.89 -27.80
C GLU A 89 14.06 -8.45 -26.66
N LYS A 90 14.46 -8.66 -25.39
CA LYS A 90 13.68 -8.21 -24.23
C LYS A 90 13.55 -6.69 -24.20
N TRP A 91 14.63 -5.94 -24.41
CA TRP A 91 14.57 -4.48 -24.52
C TRP A 91 13.81 -4.01 -25.76
N SER A 92 13.91 -4.72 -26.88
CA SER A 92 13.13 -4.42 -28.08
C SER A 92 11.62 -4.60 -27.81
N ASN A 93 11.22 -5.69 -27.16
CA ASN A 93 9.84 -5.96 -26.78
C ASN A 93 9.33 -5.01 -25.70
N PHE A 94 10.16 -4.70 -24.70
CA PHE A 94 9.86 -3.68 -23.69
C PHE A 94 9.66 -2.31 -24.36
N LYS A 95 10.56 -1.89 -25.25
CA LYS A 95 10.41 -0.66 -26.04
C LYS A 95 9.15 -0.69 -26.91
N LYS A 96 8.74 -1.82 -27.47
CA LYS A 96 7.48 -1.93 -28.23
C LYS A 96 6.25 -1.77 -27.33
N LEU A 97 6.31 -2.27 -26.09
CA LEU A 97 5.23 -2.13 -25.10
C LEU A 97 5.15 -0.72 -24.52
N THR A 98 6.30 -0.05 -24.34
CA THR A 98 6.38 1.33 -23.84
C THR A 98 6.28 2.39 -24.93
N LYS A 99 6.47 2.01 -26.20
CA LYS A 99 6.04 2.80 -27.37
C LYS A 99 4.52 2.77 -27.52
N LYS A 100 3.80 3.22 -26.49
CA LYS A 100 2.44 3.71 -26.66
C LYS A 100 2.53 5.19 -27.00
N ASN A 101 2.17 5.50 -28.25
CA ASN A 101 1.98 6.83 -28.84
C ASN A 101 3.11 7.84 -28.56
N GLU A 102 3.88 8.15 -29.59
CA GLU A 102 4.89 9.23 -29.65
C GLU A 102 4.30 10.65 -29.40
N ASN A 103 3.03 10.75 -28.96
CA ASN A 103 2.38 11.97 -28.52
C ASN A 103 2.40 12.18 -26.99
N ASN A 104 2.88 11.22 -26.20
CA ASN A 104 3.19 11.44 -24.77
C ASN A 104 4.61 12.00 -24.60
N LEU A 105 4.95 13.03 -25.38
CA LEU A 105 5.96 13.97 -24.91
C LEU A 105 5.41 14.54 -23.60
N VAL A 106 6.18 14.48 -22.52
CA VAL A 106 5.92 15.35 -21.36
C VAL A 106 5.95 16.75 -21.94
N LEU A 107 4.77 17.33 -22.15
CA LEU A 107 4.66 18.67 -22.69
C LEU A 107 5.46 19.58 -21.74
N PRO A 108 6.30 20.48 -22.29
CA PRO A 108 6.97 21.46 -21.45
C PRO A 108 5.91 22.16 -20.60
N PHE A 109 6.21 22.42 -19.33
CA PHE A 109 5.36 23.26 -18.51
C PHE A 109 5.33 24.64 -19.18
N LEU A 110 4.14 25.07 -19.58
CA LEU A 110 3.94 26.37 -20.21
C LEU A 110 3.37 27.35 -19.19
N ASP A 111 3.78 28.61 -19.27
CA ASP A 111 3.09 29.69 -18.59
C ASP A 111 1.76 30.02 -19.29
N SER A 112 0.97 30.93 -18.69
CA SER A 112 -0.30 31.40 -19.27
C SER A 112 -0.15 32.12 -20.61
N ASN A 113 1.07 32.48 -21.02
CA ASN A 113 1.39 33.13 -22.28
C ASN A 113 1.95 32.14 -23.32
N GLY A 114 2.07 30.85 -23.00
CA GLY A 114 2.60 29.82 -23.87
C GLY A 114 4.14 29.74 -23.92
N ASN A 115 4.85 30.39 -23.00
CA ASN A 115 6.30 30.28 -22.85
C ASN A 115 6.69 29.05 -22.05
N ILE A 116 7.81 28.43 -22.40
CA ILE A 116 8.31 27.23 -21.73
C ILE A 116 9.02 27.60 -20.42
N LEU A 117 8.65 26.90 -19.34
CA LEU A 117 9.21 27.04 -18.01
C LEU A 117 10.28 25.97 -17.76
N PHE A 118 11.50 26.43 -17.50
CA PHE A 118 12.64 25.55 -17.27
C PHE A 118 12.90 25.35 -15.76
N GLU A 119 12.82 26.43 -14.98
CA GLU A 119 13.13 26.44 -13.55
C GLU A 119 12.05 25.73 -12.70
N GLU A 120 12.47 25.07 -11.61
CA GLU A 120 11.56 24.35 -10.70
C GLU A 120 10.70 25.31 -9.87
N GLU A 121 11.27 26.43 -9.42
CA GLU A 121 10.58 27.46 -8.63
C GLU A 121 9.38 28.05 -9.40
N ASP A 122 9.55 28.29 -10.71
CA ASP A 122 8.48 28.82 -11.56
C ASP A 122 7.36 27.80 -11.78
N LYS A 123 7.70 26.51 -11.89
CA LYS A 123 6.72 25.42 -12.02
C LYS A 123 5.92 25.27 -10.74
N GLU A 124 6.57 25.28 -9.58
CA GLU A 124 5.92 25.19 -8.28
C GLU A 124 4.95 26.35 -8.10
N LYS A 125 5.38 27.57 -8.40
CA LYS A 125 4.54 28.76 -8.29
C LYS A 125 3.31 28.69 -9.20
N ILE A 126 3.45 28.20 -10.43
CA ILE A 126 2.32 28.05 -11.36
C ILE A 126 1.35 26.95 -10.92
N LEU A 127 1.86 25.84 -10.39
CA LEU A 127 1.02 24.80 -9.79
C LEU A 127 0.28 25.34 -8.57
N GLU A 128 0.94 26.13 -7.73
CA GLU A 128 0.33 26.79 -6.57
C GLU A 128 -0.77 27.76 -7.02
N ASP A 129 -0.47 28.65 -7.95
CA ASP A 129 -1.39 29.66 -8.45
C ASP A 129 -2.61 29.05 -9.16
N THR A 130 -2.38 27.95 -9.88
CA THR A 130 -3.43 27.24 -10.60
C THR A 130 -4.29 26.42 -9.65
N PHE A 131 -3.71 25.47 -8.91
CA PHE A 131 -4.50 24.50 -8.16
C PHE A 131 -4.93 24.98 -6.77
N PHE A 132 -4.17 25.87 -6.13
CA PHE A 132 -4.45 26.30 -4.76
C PHE A 132 -5.05 27.70 -4.69
N LYS A 133 -4.53 28.65 -5.47
CA LYS A 133 -5.08 30.02 -5.50
C LYS A 133 -6.28 30.17 -6.43
N GLY A 134 -6.49 29.18 -7.31
CA GLY A 134 -7.65 29.16 -8.21
C GLY A 134 -7.63 30.30 -9.23
N ASN A 135 -6.46 30.82 -9.60
CA ASN A 135 -6.36 31.94 -10.54
C ASN A 135 -6.93 31.60 -11.94
N HIS A 136 -7.04 30.30 -12.27
CA HIS A 136 -7.70 29.82 -13.48
C HIS A 136 -9.23 29.91 -13.44
N LEU A 137 -9.82 30.19 -12.27
CA LEU A 137 -11.26 30.38 -12.06
C LEU A 137 -11.69 31.84 -12.26
N ASN A 138 -10.80 32.72 -12.71
CA ASN A 138 -11.14 34.10 -13.01
C ASN A 138 -12.28 34.16 -14.04
N ALA A 139 -13.36 34.84 -13.63
CA ALA A 139 -14.74 34.77 -14.11
C ALA A 139 -15.02 34.99 -15.62
N ASN A 140 -14.01 35.14 -16.47
CA ASN A 140 -14.22 35.46 -17.87
C ASN A 140 -14.68 34.26 -18.72
N ASN A 141 -14.44 33.03 -18.28
CA ASN A 141 -14.86 31.80 -18.96
C ASN A 141 -15.64 30.85 -18.03
N PHE A 142 -16.36 31.39 -17.02
CA PHE A 142 -17.21 30.55 -16.18
C PHE A 142 -18.47 30.17 -16.96
N ASP A 143 -18.62 28.89 -17.25
CA ASP A 143 -19.78 28.35 -17.95
C ASP A 143 -20.99 28.34 -17.00
N ASN A 144 -21.74 29.44 -17.01
CA ASN A 144 -22.94 29.60 -16.22
C ASN A 144 -24.01 28.55 -16.57
N ASP A 145 -24.02 28.04 -17.81
CA ASP A 145 -24.98 27.03 -18.23
C ASP A 145 -24.67 25.69 -17.56
N PHE A 146 -23.39 25.30 -17.52
CA PHE A 146 -22.93 24.13 -16.76
C PHE A 146 -23.25 24.25 -15.25
N TYR A 147 -22.99 25.41 -14.65
CA TYR A 147 -23.28 25.62 -13.23
C TYR A 147 -24.79 25.50 -12.93
N THR A 148 -25.63 26.05 -13.80
CA THR A 148 -27.09 25.98 -13.66
C THR A 148 -27.58 24.53 -13.78
N GLU A 149 -27.07 23.78 -14.77
CA GLU A 149 -27.42 22.36 -14.96
C GLU A 149 -27.04 21.50 -13.73
N ILE A 150 -25.86 21.73 -13.16
CA ILE A 150 -25.40 21.01 -11.96
C ILE A 150 -26.28 21.34 -10.75
N MET A 151 -26.65 22.61 -10.56
CA MET A 151 -27.51 23.02 -9.45
C MET A 151 -28.92 22.46 -9.56
N GLU A 152 -29.50 22.40 -10.77
CA GLU A 152 -30.79 21.74 -10.99
C GLU A 152 -30.74 20.24 -10.67
N LYS A 153 -29.67 19.55 -11.08
CA LYS A 153 -29.48 18.13 -10.72
C LYS A 153 -29.34 17.93 -9.22
N TYR A 154 -28.59 18.79 -8.53
CA TYR A 154 -28.43 18.72 -7.08
C TYR A 154 -29.77 18.90 -6.36
N ILE A 155 -30.54 19.93 -6.72
CA ILE A 155 -31.88 20.18 -6.15
C ILE A 155 -32.81 18.98 -6.38
N ASN A 156 -32.80 18.39 -7.57
CA ASN A 156 -33.61 17.23 -7.88
C ASN A 156 -33.22 15.99 -7.06
N ILE A 157 -31.93 15.78 -6.79
CA ILE A 157 -31.46 14.69 -5.93
C ILE A 157 -31.93 14.92 -4.49
N THR A 158 -31.71 16.12 -3.94
CA THR A 158 -32.12 16.43 -2.56
C THR A 158 -33.63 16.31 -2.36
N LEU A 159 -34.43 16.78 -3.32
CA LEU A 159 -35.90 16.63 -3.29
C LEU A 159 -36.37 15.18 -3.46
N SER A 160 -35.57 14.33 -4.13
CA SER A 160 -35.89 12.90 -4.27
C SER A 160 -35.52 12.07 -3.04
N GLU A 161 -34.53 12.51 -2.25
CA GLU A 161 -34.07 11.83 -1.03
C GLU A 161 -34.96 12.14 0.20
N GLU A 162 -35.64 13.29 0.25
CA GLU A 162 -36.57 13.65 1.33
C GLU A 162 -37.84 12.78 1.42
N VAL A 163 -38.09 11.88 0.46
CA VAL A 163 -39.31 11.04 0.43
C VAL A 163 -39.10 9.63 1.04
N GLU A 164 -37.86 9.16 1.23
CA GLU A 164 -37.62 7.74 1.61
C GLU A 164 -37.02 7.49 3.01
N GLU A 165 -36.52 8.49 3.76
CA GLU A 165 -35.81 8.24 5.03
C GLU A 165 -36.58 8.43 6.35
N GLU A 166 -37.80 8.99 6.37
CA GLU A 166 -38.46 9.33 7.66
C GLU A 166 -39.20 8.18 8.38
N GLY A 167 -39.30 6.98 7.82
CA GLY A 167 -40.19 5.94 8.35
C GLY A 167 -39.56 4.85 9.22
N TYR A 168 -38.35 4.39 8.92
CA TYR A 168 -37.89 3.06 9.38
C TYR A 168 -36.76 3.07 10.41
N MET A 169 -36.08 4.20 10.64
CA MET A 169 -34.92 4.28 11.53
C MET A 169 -35.18 5.04 12.84
N ASN A 170 -36.38 5.59 13.02
CA ASN A 170 -36.76 6.41 14.18
C ASN A 170 -37.85 5.78 15.08
N GLU A 171 -38.17 4.49 14.92
CA GLU A 171 -39.03 3.82 15.89
C GLU A 171 -38.27 3.58 17.20
N GLU A 172 -38.75 4.17 18.30
CA GLU A 172 -38.19 3.96 19.63
C GLU A 172 -38.33 2.46 20.02
N ILE A 173 -37.21 1.77 20.18
CA ILE A 173 -37.19 0.39 20.68
C ILE A 173 -37.76 0.36 22.10
N SER A 174 -38.79 -0.44 22.32
CA SER A 174 -39.39 -0.59 23.64
C SER A 174 -38.42 -1.32 24.60
N ARG A 175 -38.47 -0.94 25.88
CA ARG A 175 -37.68 -1.59 26.94
C ARG A 175 -37.88 -3.11 26.96
N ASP A 176 -39.09 -3.57 26.68
CA ASP A 176 -39.43 -5.00 26.69
C ASP A 176 -38.75 -5.76 25.54
N GLU A 177 -38.58 -5.12 24.38
CA GLU A 177 -37.88 -5.71 23.22
C GLU A 177 -36.38 -5.80 23.47
N LEU A 178 -35.84 -4.79 24.16
CA LEU A 178 -34.44 -4.73 24.57
C LEU A 178 -34.14 -5.81 25.63
N GLU A 179 -34.98 -5.94 26.64
CA GLU A 179 -34.86 -6.98 27.68
C GLU A 179 -35.04 -8.39 27.10
N GLY A 180 -35.99 -8.59 26.19
CA GLY A 180 -36.17 -9.86 25.47
C GLY A 180 -34.96 -10.27 24.64
N SER A 181 -34.31 -9.31 23.98
CA SER A 181 -33.10 -9.54 23.19
C SER A 181 -31.89 -9.89 24.07
N ILE A 182 -31.73 -9.21 25.20
CA ILE A 182 -30.70 -9.53 26.21
C ILE A 182 -30.90 -10.94 26.79
N ALA A 183 -32.14 -11.33 27.08
CA ALA A 183 -32.45 -12.66 27.61
C ALA A 183 -32.10 -13.78 26.61
N LYS A 184 -32.37 -13.55 25.31
CA LYS A 184 -31.99 -14.50 24.23
C LYS A 184 -30.47 -14.66 24.15
N LEU A 185 -29.72 -13.56 24.18
CA LEU A 185 -28.25 -13.59 24.14
C LEU A 185 -27.62 -14.30 25.34
N LYS A 186 -28.18 -14.11 26.54
CA LYS A 186 -27.71 -14.83 27.74
C LYS A 186 -27.97 -16.34 27.63
N LYS A 187 -29.09 -16.74 27.02
CA LYS A 187 -29.43 -18.16 26.85
C LYS A 187 -28.50 -18.86 25.86
N THR A 188 -28.18 -18.23 24.74
CA THR A 188 -27.21 -18.78 23.77
C THR A 188 -25.81 -18.86 24.36
N LEU A 189 -25.36 -17.84 25.09
CA LEU A 189 -24.06 -17.85 25.76
C LEU A 189 -23.95 -19.01 26.78
N HIS A 190 -25.03 -19.31 27.49
CA HIS A 190 -25.04 -20.41 28.46
C HIS A 190 -25.04 -21.80 27.78
N GLN A 191 -25.73 -21.94 26.64
CA GLN A 191 -25.69 -23.17 25.85
C GLN A 191 -24.27 -23.46 25.30
N ASP A 192 -23.59 -22.44 24.79
CA ASP A 192 -22.23 -22.59 24.26
C ASP A 192 -21.19 -22.95 25.34
N GLN A 193 -21.35 -22.43 26.57
CA GLN A 193 -20.52 -22.83 27.71
C GLN A 193 -20.77 -24.27 28.18
N THR A 194 -21.99 -24.78 28.04
CA THR A 194 -22.34 -26.14 28.45
C THR A 194 -21.77 -27.18 27.48
N ILE A 195 -21.71 -26.85 26.17
CA ILE A 195 -21.11 -27.69 25.12
C ILE A 195 -19.58 -27.78 25.28
N PHE A 196 -18.93 -26.74 25.81
CA PHE A 196 -17.48 -26.71 26.02
C PHE A 196 -17.01 -27.56 27.22
N LEU A 197 -17.90 -27.87 28.18
CA LEU A 197 -17.56 -28.67 29.37
C LEU A 197 -17.84 -30.18 29.21
N GLN A 198 -18.41 -30.61 28.08
CA GLN A 198 -18.72 -32.02 27.78
C GLN A 198 -17.80 -32.66 26.72
N ASN A 199 -16.83 -31.91 26.18
CA ASN A 199 -15.76 -32.40 25.30
C ASN A 199 -14.41 -32.30 25.99
#